data_AF-X8IWW6-F1
#
_entry.id   AF-X8IWW6-F1
#
_cell.length_a   1.000
_cell.length_b   1.000
_cell.length_c   1.000
_cell.angle_alpha   90.00
_cell.angle_beta   90.00
_cell.angle_gamma   90.00
#
_symmetry.space_group_name_H-M   'P 1'
#
loop_
_entity.id
_entity.type
_entity.pdbx_description
1 polymer ?
#
loop_
_entity_poly.entity_id
_entity_poly.type
_entity_poly.pdbx_seq_one_letter_code
_entity_poly.pdbx_strand_id
1 'polypeptide(L)'
;MHEGDDLPELESKGMVHGALNIYNVLVKDSGRAVISGFGHAKVIKDFQTSFTGDYSEYRYTGPEVLDDAVLTFGSDIWSWAMISLEILTDEPPLGQKLEARR
;
A
#
# COMPACT_ATOMS: atom_id res chain seq x y z
N MET A 1 -11.14 -43.37 9.71
CA MET A 1 -10.58 -43.09 8.37
C MET A 1 -11.42 -41.94 7.83
N HIS A 2 -10.80 -40.77 7.68
CA HIS A 2 -11.25 -39.53 7.04
C HIS A 2 -12.60 -38.90 7.46
N GLU A 3 -12.58 -38.19 8.60
CA GLU A 3 -13.37 -36.96 8.78
C GLU A 3 -12.36 -35.83 9.00
N GLY A 4 -12.03 -35.09 7.94
CA GLY A 4 -11.02 -34.04 8.02
C GLY A 4 -10.85 -33.14 6.78
N ASP A 5 -11.63 -33.31 5.71
CA ASP A 5 -11.34 -32.68 4.41
C ASP A 5 -12.43 -31.71 3.90
N ASP A 6 -13.21 -31.07 4.77
CA ASP A 6 -14.19 -30.03 4.39
C ASP A 6 -13.91 -28.66 5.03
N LEU A 7 -12.64 -28.23 5.02
CA LEU A 7 -12.37 -26.79 5.00
C LEU A 7 -12.17 -26.43 3.54
N PRO A 8 -13.21 -25.94 2.83
CA PRO A 8 -13.02 -25.45 1.48
C PRO A 8 -11.93 -24.40 1.60
N GLU A 9 -10.86 -24.63 0.86
CA GLU A 9 -9.72 -23.78 0.69
C GLU A 9 -10.15 -22.32 0.87
N LEU A 10 -9.99 -21.81 2.09
CA LEU A 10 -9.83 -20.39 2.31
C LEU A 10 -8.42 -20.11 1.79
N GLU A 11 -8.21 -20.38 0.50
CA GLU A 11 -7.19 -19.79 -0.34
C GLU A 11 -7.06 -18.38 0.20
N SER A 12 -5.87 -18.06 0.66
CA SER A 12 -5.50 -16.73 1.10
C SER A 12 -5.75 -15.79 -0.07
N LYS A 13 -6.99 -15.30 -0.21
CA LYS A 13 -7.37 -14.31 -1.20
C LYS A 13 -6.66 -13.05 -0.75
N GLY A 14 -5.45 -12.88 -1.27
CA GLY A 14 -4.61 -11.79 -0.83
C GLY A 14 -5.30 -10.47 -1.18
N MET A 15 -5.12 -9.51 -0.30
CA MET A 15 -5.72 -8.19 -0.39
C MET A 15 -4.61 -7.17 -0.64
N VAL A 16 -4.85 -6.27 -1.58
CA VAL A 16 -4.03 -5.07 -1.75
C VAL A 16 -4.73 -3.91 -1.08
N HIS A 17 -3.97 -3.14 -0.31
CA HIS A 17 -4.42 -1.92 0.35
C HIS A 17 -4.63 -0.80 -0.66
N GLY A 18 -3.70 -0.63 -1.61
CA GLY A 18 -3.83 0.26 -2.77
C GLY A 18 -3.83 1.75 -2.46
N ALA A 19 -3.43 2.13 -1.24
CA ALA A 19 -3.36 3.53 -0.77
C ALA A 19 -2.47 3.65 0.48
N LEU A 20 -1.41 2.86 0.58
CA LEU A 20 -0.48 2.96 1.71
C LEU A 20 0.33 4.25 1.60
N ASN A 21 0.35 5.03 2.68
CA ASN A 21 1.13 6.26 2.83
C ASN A 21 1.40 6.51 4.33
N ILE A 22 2.16 7.56 4.63
CA ILE A 22 2.54 7.90 6.02
C ILE A 22 1.33 8.25 6.91
N TYR A 23 0.29 8.89 6.37
CA TYR A 23 -0.95 9.21 7.08
C TYR A 23 -1.78 7.98 7.46
N ASN A 24 -1.54 6.86 6.77
CA ASN A 24 -2.17 5.56 7.01
C ASN A 24 -1.36 4.66 7.95
N VAL A 25 -0.29 5.17 8.57
CA VAL A 25 0.44 4.50 9.66
C VAL A 25 0.11 5.21 10.98
N LEU A 26 -0.76 4.59 11.78
CA LEU A 26 -1.15 5.14 13.08
C LEU A 26 -0.33 4.52 14.19
N VAL A 27 0.02 5.31 15.21
CA VAL A 27 0.74 4.84 16.40
C VAL A 27 -0.22 4.82 17.59
N LYS A 28 -0.37 3.66 18.21
CA LYS A 28 -1.15 3.53 19.46
C LYS A 28 -0.38 4.11 20.64
N ASP A 29 -1.08 4.41 21.74
CA ASP A 29 -0.47 4.83 23.02
C ASP A 29 0.61 3.85 23.52
N SER A 30 0.50 2.58 23.17
CA SER A 30 1.50 1.55 23.49
C SER A 30 2.79 1.65 22.65
N GLY A 31 2.92 2.65 21.78
CA GLY A 31 4.02 2.78 20.81
C GLY A 31 3.94 1.80 19.63
N ARG A 32 2.85 1.01 19.50
CA ARG A 32 2.70 0.05 18.39
C ARG A 32 2.12 0.73 17.17
N ALA A 33 2.85 0.69 16.05
CA ALA A 33 2.33 1.11 14.75
C ALA A 33 1.31 0.11 14.18
N VAL A 34 0.28 0.62 13.53
CA VAL A 34 -0.77 -0.15 12.84
C VAL A 34 -1.15 0.53 11.52
N ILE A 35 -1.52 -0.28 10.53
CA ILE A 35 -1.99 0.19 9.24
C ILE A 35 -3.49 0.54 9.34
N SER A 36 -3.88 1.67 8.77
CA SER A 36 -5.26 2.12 8.59
C SER A 36 -5.50 2.53 7.13
N GLY A 37 -6.72 2.97 6.79
CA GLY A 37 -6.98 3.53 5.45
C GLY A 37 -7.43 2.53 4.39
N PHE A 38 -8.05 1.42 4.80
CA PHE A 38 -8.52 0.34 3.91
C PHE A 38 -9.69 0.73 2.96
N GLY A 39 -10.03 2.01 2.82
CA GLY A 39 -11.12 2.46 1.94
C GLY A 39 -10.88 2.15 0.46
N HIS A 40 -9.61 1.99 0.06
CA HIS A 40 -9.20 1.61 -1.30
C HIS A 40 -8.77 0.14 -1.41
N ALA A 41 -8.88 -0.63 -0.32
CA ALA A 41 -8.42 -2.01 -0.31
C ALA A 41 -9.29 -2.90 -1.20
N LYS A 42 -8.64 -3.80 -1.94
CA LYS A 42 -9.28 -4.69 -2.90
C LYS A 42 -8.82 -6.12 -2.68
N VAL A 43 -9.80 -7.03 -2.60
CA VAL A 43 -9.53 -8.47 -2.63
C VAL A 43 -9.15 -8.85 -4.05
N ILE A 44 -8.00 -9.47 -4.21
CA ILE A 44 -7.52 -9.85 -5.51
C ILE A 44 -8.00 -11.25 -5.86
N LYS A 45 -8.58 -11.40 -7.05
CA LYS A 45 -8.89 -12.72 -7.64
C LYS A 45 -7.79 -13.19 -8.60
N ASP A 46 -7.14 -12.29 -9.34
CA ASP A 46 -6.20 -12.62 -10.43
C ASP A 46 -4.85 -11.84 -10.36
N PHE A 47 -4.28 -11.71 -9.16
CA PHE A 47 -3.04 -10.95 -8.84
C PHE A 47 -3.02 -9.44 -9.13
N GLN A 48 -4.05 -8.89 -9.80
CA GLN A 48 -4.12 -7.48 -10.20
C GLN A 48 -5.55 -6.90 -10.10
N THR A 49 -5.67 -5.58 -9.96
CA THR A 49 -6.94 -4.86 -10.04
C THR A 49 -6.72 -3.40 -10.45
N SER A 50 -7.72 -2.71 -11.00
CA SER A 50 -7.56 -1.31 -11.43
C SER A 50 -7.52 -0.35 -10.23
N PHE A 51 -6.60 0.61 -10.26
CA PHE A 51 -6.56 1.73 -9.33
C PHE A 51 -7.74 2.69 -9.60
N THR A 52 -8.42 3.10 -8.53
CA THR A 52 -9.56 4.04 -8.59
C THR A 52 -9.40 5.19 -7.61
N GLY A 53 -8.23 5.30 -6.98
CA GLY A 53 -7.94 6.33 -5.99
C GLY A 53 -7.51 7.64 -6.66
N ASP A 54 -7.39 8.68 -5.83
CA ASP A 54 -6.76 9.92 -6.23
C ASP A 54 -5.24 9.75 -6.26
N TYR A 55 -4.57 10.30 -7.27
CA TYR A 55 -3.12 10.27 -7.39
C TYR A 55 -2.43 11.29 -6.48
N SER A 56 -3.15 11.92 -5.55
CA SER A 56 -2.65 12.98 -4.66
C SER A 56 -1.38 12.60 -3.86
N GLU A 57 -1.02 11.32 -3.83
CA GLU A 57 0.11 10.76 -3.10
C GLU A 57 1.16 10.07 -4.00
N TYR A 58 1.43 10.63 -5.19
CA TYR A 58 2.42 10.13 -6.18
C TYR A 58 3.75 9.61 -5.60
N ARG A 59 4.20 10.15 -4.45
CA ARG A 59 5.47 9.77 -3.81
C ARG A 59 5.47 8.35 -3.28
N TYR A 60 4.31 7.82 -2.89
CA TYR A 60 4.16 6.45 -2.37
C TYR A 60 3.58 5.50 -3.42
N THR A 61 3.20 6.01 -4.60
CA THR A 61 2.57 5.22 -5.66
C THR A 61 3.64 4.48 -6.47
N GLY A 62 3.47 3.17 -6.64
CA GLY A 62 4.35 2.35 -7.48
C GLY A 62 4.31 2.79 -8.94
N PRO A 63 5.43 2.71 -9.68
CA PRO A 63 5.48 3.13 -11.08
C PRO A 63 4.46 2.40 -11.96
N GLU A 64 4.21 1.11 -11.71
CA GLU A 64 3.19 0.31 -12.41
C GLU A 64 1.76 0.82 -12.18
N VAL A 65 1.50 1.46 -11.05
CA VAL A 65 0.21 2.09 -10.77
C VAL A 65 0.11 3.43 -11.51
N LEU A 66 1.23 4.15 -11.66
CA LEU A 66 1.27 5.42 -12.40
C LEU A 66 1.12 5.23 -13.91
N ASP A 67 1.74 4.20 -14.45
CA ASP A 67 1.78 3.94 -15.89
C ASP A 67 0.52 3.18 -16.36
N ASP A 68 0.14 2.13 -15.65
CA ASP A 68 -0.89 1.18 -16.10
C ASP A 68 -2.16 1.18 -15.24
N ALA A 69 -2.20 1.97 -14.16
CA ALA A 69 -3.27 1.96 -13.16
C ALA A 69 -3.53 0.55 -12.57
N VAL A 70 -2.48 -0.26 -12.44
CA VAL A 70 -2.56 -1.64 -11.95
C VAL A 70 -2.12 -1.73 -10.49
N LEU A 71 -3.05 -2.07 -9.60
CA LEU A 71 -2.77 -2.39 -8.20
C LEU A 71 -2.37 -3.86 -8.05
N THR A 72 -1.26 -4.09 -7.34
CA THR A 72 -0.70 -5.42 -7.05
C THR A 72 -0.10 -5.47 -5.64
N PHE A 73 0.26 -6.65 -5.14
CA PHE A 73 1.06 -6.73 -3.90
C PHE A 73 2.38 -5.96 -4.03
N GLY A 74 2.96 -5.93 -5.24
CA GLY A 74 4.15 -5.14 -5.56
C GLY A 74 3.93 -3.65 -5.31
N SER A 75 2.75 -3.13 -5.65
CA SER A 75 2.44 -1.72 -5.42
C SER A 75 2.38 -1.37 -3.94
N ASP A 76 1.84 -2.24 -3.09
CA ASP A 76 1.85 -2.02 -1.63
C ASP A 76 3.26 -2.14 -1.04
N ILE A 77 4.10 -3.03 -1.59
CA ILE A 77 5.52 -3.15 -1.19
C ILE A 77 6.27 -1.88 -1.53
N TRP A 78 6.05 -1.31 -2.73
CA TRP A 78 6.63 -0.03 -3.11
C TRP A 78 6.21 1.08 -2.14
N SER A 79 4.91 1.22 -1.88
CA SER A 79 4.39 2.20 -0.93
C SER A 79 5.01 2.05 0.44
N TRP A 80 5.14 0.82 0.95
CA TRP A 80 5.78 0.54 2.22
C TRP A 80 7.27 0.94 2.25
N ALA A 81 7.99 0.72 1.15
CA ALA A 81 9.38 1.16 1.02
C ALA A 81 9.51 2.69 1.09
N MET A 82 8.60 3.42 0.44
CA MET A 82 8.57 4.89 0.48
C MET A 82 8.23 5.43 1.87
N ILE A 83 7.25 4.82 2.56
CA ILE A 83 6.94 5.15 3.96
C ILE A 83 8.16 4.90 4.86
N SER A 84 8.81 3.75 4.69
CA SER A 84 9.99 3.39 5.48
C SER A 84 11.14 4.36 5.24
N LEU A 85 11.35 4.78 3.99
CA LEU A 85 12.34 5.77 3.63
C LEU A 85 12.08 7.09 4.37
N GLU A 86 10.85 7.60 4.31
CA GLU A 86 10.46 8.85 5.00
C GLU A 86 10.67 8.78 6.50
N ILE A 87 10.30 7.66 7.13
CA ILE A 87 10.52 7.45 8.57
C ILE A 87 12.01 7.47 8.92
N LEU A 88 12.85 6.87 8.07
CA LEU A 88 14.29 6.76 8.31
C LEU A 88 15.04 8.07 8.05
N THR A 89 14.58 8.88 7.08
CA THR A 89 15.24 10.13 6.68
C THR A 89 14.64 11.37 7.32
N ASP A 90 13.43 11.27 7.87
CA ASP A 90 12.61 12.41 8.30
C ASP A 90 12.38 13.43 7.16
N GLU A 91 12.40 12.95 5.91
CA GLU A 91 12.24 13.74 4.69
C GLU A 91 11.27 13.07 3.71
N PRO A 92 10.43 13.84 2.98
CA PRO A 92 9.52 13.27 2.00
C PRO A 92 10.24 12.45 0.91
N PRO A 93 9.74 11.26 0.54
CA PRO A 93 10.32 10.44 -0.51
C PRO A 93 10.36 11.21 -1.83
N LEU A 94 11.45 11.02 -2.58
CA LEU A 94 11.71 11.68 -3.87
C LEU A 94 11.87 13.21 -3.79
N GLY A 95 12.05 13.77 -2.58
CA GLY A 95 12.39 15.17 -2.35
C GLY A 95 11.24 16.15 -2.54
N GLN A 96 11.38 17.37 -2.02
CA GLN A 96 10.43 18.45 -2.32
C GLN A 96 10.71 19.01 -3.72
N LYS A 97 9.67 19.53 -4.38
CA LYS A 97 9.83 20.31 -5.60
C LYS A 97 10.82 21.42 -5.25
N LEU A 98 11.96 21.47 -5.94
CA LEU A 98 12.86 22.62 -5.83
C LEU A 98 12.04 23.84 -6.25
N GLU A 99 11.53 24.58 -5.28
CA GLU A 99 11.13 25.96 -5.50
C GLU A 99 12.39 26.63 -6.03
N ALA A 100 12.42 26.83 -7.36
CA ALA A 100 13.52 27.54 -8.00
C ALA A 100 13.62 28.88 -7.27
N ARG A 101 14.67 29.03 -6.45
CA ARG A 101 14.94 30.27 -5.72
C ARG A 101 14.93 31.41 -6.74
N ARG A 102 13.86 32.21 -6.72
CA ARG A 102 13.78 33.49 -7.42
C ARG A 102 14.63 34.53 -6.71
#